data_AF-A0A0K2SH25-F1
#
_entry.id   AF-A0A0K2SH25-F1
#
_cell.length_a   1.000
_cell.length_b   1.000
_cell.length_c   1.000
_cell.angle_alpha   90.00
_cell.angle_beta   90.00
_cell.angle_gamma   90.00
#
_symmetry.space_group_name_H-M   'P 1'
#
loop_
_entity.id
_entity.type
_entity.pdbx_description
1 polymer ?
#
loop_
_entity_poly.entity_id
_entity_poly.type
_entity_poly.pdbx_seq_one_letter_code
_entity_poly.pdbx_strand_id
1 'polypeptide(L)'
;MSTESPERLASMPASRLERSLDTIALAVIVVQIGWLLFLWPGLPDRVPIHFDLAGQPDAWGSKGNLWFLPAVQVFLYGLIALTLRFPHFWNFPVPVTPENRERLHGLARVMLRCLRAEVAVLLGLGTRQGVQVARGAASGLGWSMPVFLAVIFGTLGLFLIQMVRERPGRRP
;
A
#
# COMPACT_ATOMS: atom_id res chain seq x y z
N MET A 1 1.53 9.22 37.86
CA MET A 1 2.35 8.83 36.69
C MET A 1 1.41 8.17 35.70
N SER A 2 0.90 8.94 34.72
CA SER A 2 -0.23 8.53 33.87
C SER A 2 0.23 7.47 32.86
N THR A 3 -0.23 6.24 33.05
CA THR A 3 -0.19 5.19 32.02
C THR A 3 -1.00 5.67 30.82
N GLU A 4 -0.35 6.21 29.80
CA GLU A 4 -1.05 6.49 28.55
C GLU A 4 -1.47 5.15 27.92
N SER A 5 -2.77 4.86 28.03
CA SER A 5 -3.33 3.60 27.53
C SER A 5 -3.23 3.57 25.99
N PRO A 6 -3.13 2.37 25.38
CA PRO A 6 -3.16 2.21 23.91
C PRO A 6 -4.35 2.91 23.23
N GLU A 7 -5.44 3.14 23.98
CA GLU A 7 -6.64 3.83 23.52
C GLU A 7 -6.40 5.32 23.26
N ARG A 8 -5.48 5.95 24.01
CA ARG A 8 -5.08 7.35 23.79
C ARG A 8 -4.30 7.52 22.49
N LEU A 9 -3.45 6.56 22.13
CA LEU A 9 -2.73 6.60 20.85
C LEU A 9 -3.67 6.41 19.65
N ALA A 10 -4.74 5.64 19.84
CA ALA A 10 -5.80 5.45 18.84
C ALA A 10 -6.69 6.70 18.67
N SER A 11 -6.75 7.59 19.67
CA SER A 11 -7.58 8.81 19.63
C SER A 11 -6.81 10.06 19.16
N MET A 12 -5.48 9.98 19.00
CA MET A 12 -4.70 11.10 18.48
C MET A 12 -5.10 11.43 17.03
N PRO A 13 -5.36 12.72 16.72
CA PRO A 13 -5.71 13.11 15.37
C PRO A 13 -4.56 12.82 14.40
N ALA A 14 -4.91 12.46 13.17
CA ALA A 14 -3.92 12.21 12.13
C ALA A 14 -3.10 13.48 11.85
N SER A 15 -1.82 13.33 11.53
CA SER A 15 -0.98 14.45 11.08
C SER A 15 -1.38 14.91 9.67
N ARG A 16 -0.83 16.05 9.20
CA ARG A 16 -1.04 16.51 7.82
C ARG A 16 -0.52 15.49 6.81
N LEU A 17 0.69 14.95 7.05
CA LEU A 17 1.29 13.92 6.22
C LEU A 17 0.41 12.67 6.13
N GLU A 18 -0.07 12.18 7.28
CA GLU A 18 -0.94 11.01 7.35
C GLU A 18 -2.24 11.22 6.55
N ARG A 19 -2.88 12.38 6.69
CA ARG A 19 -4.07 12.73 5.89
C ARG A 19 -3.76 12.80 4.40
N SER A 20 -2.63 13.40 4.02
CA SER A 20 -2.22 13.49 2.62
C SER A 20 -2.01 12.10 2.01
N LEU A 21 -1.36 11.17 2.73
CA LEU A 21 -1.18 9.78 2.28
C LEU A 21 -2.52 9.07 2.07
N ASP A 22 -3.46 9.24 3.02
CA ASP A 22 -4.80 8.65 2.92
C ASP A 22 -5.58 9.22 1.72
N THR A 23 -5.54 10.54 1.52
CA THR A 23 -6.17 11.21 0.38
C THR A 23 -5.55 10.78 -0.94
N ILE A 24 -4.22 10.67 -1.03
CA ILE A 24 -3.53 10.20 -2.25
C ILE A 24 -3.99 8.79 -2.59
N ALA A 25 -3.96 7.88 -1.62
CA ALA A 25 -4.39 6.49 -1.83
C ALA A 25 -5.83 6.41 -2.33
N LEU A 26 -6.74 7.18 -1.72
CA LEU A 26 -8.14 7.24 -2.14
C LEU A 26 -8.31 7.86 -3.54
N ALA A 27 -7.61 8.95 -3.83
CA ALA A 27 -7.66 9.61 -5.13
C ALA A 27 -7.19 8.67 -6.24
N VAL A 28 -6.11 7.90 -6.01
CA VAL A 28 -5.63 6.90 -6.95
C VAL A 28 -6.69 5.83 -7.23
N ILE A 29 -7.37 5.32 -6.20
CA ILE A 29 -8.46 4.34 -6.36
C ILE A 29 -9.59 4.92 -7.23
N VAL A 30 -10.06 6.13 -6.89
CA VAL A 30 -11.17 6.78 -7.61
C VAL A 30 -10.79 7.05 -9.08
N VAL A 31 -9.59 7.56 -9.31
CA VAL A 31 -9.08 7.82 -10.67
C VAL A 31 -8.95 6.51 -11.45
N GLN A 32 -8.40 5.46 -10.86
CA GLN A 32 -8.26 4.15 -11.51
C GLN A 32 -9.62 3.57 -11.91
N ILE A 33 -10.60 3.57 -10.99
CA ILE A 33 -11.96 3.06 -11.27
C ILE A 33 -12.63 3.89 -12.37
N GLY A 34 -12.60 5.22 -12.26
CA GLY A 34 -13.18 6.11 -13.26
C GLY A 34 -12.54 5.95 -14.64
N TRP A 35 -11.21 5.81 -14.68
CA TRP A 35 -10.46 5.54 -15.90
C TRP A 35 -10.81 4.18 -16.52
N LEU A 36 -10.93 3.12 -15.72
CA LEU A 36 -11.31 1.79 -16.21
C LEU A 36 -12.74 1.78 -16.77
N LEU A 37 -13.70 2.43 -16.09
CA LEU A 37 -15.06 2.61 -16.58
C LEU A 37 -15.10 3.36 -17.91
N PHE A 38 -14.34 4.45 -18.02
CA PHE A 38 -14.27 5.25 -19.24
C PHE A 38 -13.75 4.44 -20.44
N LEU A 39 -12.73 3.59 -20.22
CA LEU A 39 -12.17 2.77 -21.30
C LEU A 39 -12.96 1.50 -21.59
N TRP A 40 -13.86 1.09 -20.69
CA TRP A 40 -14.54 -0.22 -20.71
C TRP A 40 -15.14 -0.63 -22.05
N PRO A 41 -15.86 0.25 -22.79
CA PRO A 41 -16.48 -0.13 -24.07
C PRO A 41 -15.46 -0.50 -25.15
N GLY A 42 -14.26 0.08 -25.10
CA GLY A 42 -13.18 -0.13 -26.05
C GLY A 42 -12.09 -1.08 -25.55
N LEU A 43 -12.36 -1.90 -24.53
CA LEU A 43 -11.43 -2.92 -24.08
C LEU A 43 -11.63 -4.23 -24.85
N PRO A 44 -10.55 -4.87 -25.31
CA PRO A 44 -10.60 -6.23 -25.85
C PRO A 44 -11.23 -7.18 -24.84
N ASP A 45 -11.95 -8.20 -25.32
CA ASP A 45 -12.58 -9.18 -24.44
C ASP A 45 -11.58 -10.07 -23.71
N ARG A 46 -10.33 -10.15 -24.21
CA ARG A 46 -9.24 -10.93 -23.63
C ARG A 46 -8.13 -10.02 -23.11
N VAL A 47 -7.72 -10.23 -21.86
CA VAL A 47 -6.71 -9.45 -21.14
C VAL A 47 -5.71 -10.37 -20.44
N PRO A 48 -4.47 -9.94 -20.17
CA PRO A 48 -3.55 -10.73 -19.36
C PRO A 48 -4.05 -10.81 -17.92
N ILE A 49 -3.93 -11.98 -17.31
CA ILE A 49 -4.32 -12.24 -15.91
C ILE A 49 -3.15 -12.74 -15.05
N HIS A 50 -2.07 -13.18 -15.69
CA HIS A 50 -0.82 -13.56 -15.04
C HIS A 50 0.35 -13.12 -15.91
N PHE A 51 1.49 -12.86 -15.26
CA PHE A 51 2.75 -12.53 -15.90
C PHE A 51 3.86 -13.38 -15.28
N ASP A 52 4.77 -13.87 -16.11
CA ASP A 52 5.93 -14.64 -15.67
C ASP A 52 6.99 -13.76 -14.98
N LEU A 53 8.10 -14.38 -14.56
CA LEU A 53 9.23 -13.68 -13.91
C LEU A 53 9.95 -12.68 -14.85
N ALA A 54 9.84 -12.84 -16.16
CA ALA A 54 10.33 -11.87 -17.15
C ALA A 54 9.31 -10.73 -17.40
N GLY A 55 8.18 -10.75 -16.70
CA GLY A 55 7.09 -9.80 -16.83
C GLY A 55 6.28 -9.97 -18.11
N GLN A 56 6.37 -11.11 -18.80
CA GLN A 56 5.59 -11.39 -20.01
C GLN A 56 4.26 -12.06 -19.66
N PRO A 57 3.16 -11.77 -20.39
CA PRO A 57 1.88 -12.37 -20.12
C PRO A 57 1.88 -13.86 -20.52
N ASP A 58 1.77 -14.74 -19.54
CA ASP A 58 1.73 -16.20 -19.73
C ASP A 58 0.33 -16.80 -19.52
N ALA A 59 -0.61 -16.03 -18.94
CA ALA A 59 -2.03 -16.38 -18.87
C ALA A 59 -2.95 -15.20 -19.21
N TRP A 60 -4.10 -15.53 -19.79
CA TRP A 60 -5.06 -14.56 -20.29
C TRP A 60 -6.50 -15.00 -19.96
N GLY A 61 -7.38 -14.04 -19.73
CA GLY A 61 -8.78 -14.28 -19.36
C GLY A 61 -9.70 -13.17 -19.86
N SER A 62 -10.96 -13.18 -19.41
CA SER A 62 -11.93 -12.16 -19.79
C SER A 62 -11.55 -10.77 -19.24
N LYS A 63 -11.95 -9.69 -19.92
CA LYS A 63 -11.73 -8.31 -19.45
C LYS A 63 -12.32 -8.01 -18.07
N GLY A 64 -13.29 -8.81 -17.63
CA GLY A 64 -13.81 -8.82 -16.25
C GLY A 64 -12.71 -8.92 -15.19
N ASN A 65 -11.63 -9.63 -15.48
CA ASN A 65 -10.51 -9.80 -14.55
C ASN A 65 -9.77 -8.49 -14.22
N LEU A 66 -9.90 -7.44 -15.05
CA LEU A 66 -9.33 -6.13 -14.73
C LEU A 66 -9.93 -5.50 -13.47
N TRP A 67 -11.11 -5.95 -13.02
CA TRP A 67 -11.73 -5.51 -11.76
C TRP A 67 -11.11 -6.13 -10.51
N PHE A 68 -10.33 -7.21 -10.66
CA PHE A 68 -9.71 -7.86 -9.52
C PHE A 68 -8.76 -6.93 -8.77
N LEU A 69 -7.87 -6.23 -9.48
CA LEU A 69 -6.90 -5.33 -8.83
C LEU A 69 -7.59 -4.13 -8.15
N PRO A 70 -8.55 -3.40 -8.76
CA PRO A 70 -9.34 -2.39 -8.05
C PRO A 70 -10.07 -2.93 -6.80
N ALA A 71 -10.64 -4.14 -6.88
CA ALA A 71 -11.33 -4.74 -5.74
C ALA A 71 -10.36 -5.03 -4.58
N VAL A 72 -9.20 -5.63 -4.88
CA VAL A 72 -8.12 -5.85 -3.89
C VAL A 72 -7.63 -4.51 -3.33
N GLN A 73 -7.54 -3.47 -4.16
CA GLN A 73 -7.08 -2.16 -3.75
C GLN A 73 -8.03 -1.50 -2.73
N VAL A 74 -9.34 -1.56 -2.97
CA VAL A 74 -10.36 -1.08 -2.03
C VAL A 74 -10.33 -1.90 -0.73
N PHE A 75 -10.23 -3.23 -0.85
CA PHE A 75 -10.14 -4.11 0.30
C PHE A 75 -8.93 -3.80 1.17
N LEU A 76 -7.73 -3.68 0.59
CA LEU A 76 -6.50 -3.39 1.32
C LEU A 76 -6.49 -1.98 1.92
N TYR A 77 -7.05 -0.99 1.23
CA TYR A 77 -7.25 0.36 1.76
C TYR A 77 -8.05 0.31 3.07
N GLY A 78 -9.19 -0.40 3.04
CA GLY A 78 -10.08 -0.60 4.19
C GLY A 78 -9.44 -1.45 5.29
N LEU A 79 -8.75 -2.53 4.94
CA LEU A 79 -8.06 -3.40 5.89
C LEU A 79 -7.01 -2.62 6.70
N ILE A 80 -6.16 -1.83 6.03
CA ILE A 80 -5.20 -0.97 6.73
C ILE A 80 -5.93 0.07 7.60
N ALA A 81 -7.15 0.50 7.22
CA ALA A 81 -7.89 1.51 7.99
C ALA A 81 -8.41 0.91 9.29
N LEU A 82 -8.84 -0.34 9.21
CA LEU A 82 -9.19 -1.15 10.35
C LEU A 82 -7.98 -1.41 11.25
N THR A 83 -6.82 -1.79 10.68
CA THR A 83 -5.59 -1.99 11.45
C THR A 83 -5.17 -0.73 12.21
N LEU A 84 -5.30 0.44 11.58
CA LEU A 84 -5.03 1.74 12.18
C LEU A 84 -5.93 2.06 13.39
N ARG A 85 -7.12 1.43 13.47
CA ARG A 85 -8.05 1.59 14.59
C ARG A 85 -7.69 0.74 15.82
N PHE A 86 -6.88 -0.31 15.64
CA PHE A 86 -6.54 -1.26 16.71
C PHE A 86 -5.03 -1.37 16.95
N PRO A 87 -4.37 -0.30 17.46
CA PRO A 87 -2.93 -0.26 17.66
C PRO A 87 -2.38 -1.27 18.67
N HIS A 88 -3.23 -1.83 19.54
CA HIS A 88 -2.82 -2.79 20.57
C HIS A 88 -2.45 -4.17 20.01
N PHE A 89 -2.85 -4.50 18.78
CA PHE A 89 -2.44 -5.74 18.10
C PHE A 89 -1.12 -5.59 17.32
N TRP A 90 -0.50 -4.42 17.32
CA TRP A 90 0.71 -4.18 16.53
C TRP A 90 1.94 -4.76 17.22
N ASN A 91 2.75 -5.44 16.42
CA ASN A 91 4.05 -5.96 16.85
C ASN A 91 5.16 -4.99 16.43
N PHE A 92 6.18 -4.85 17.28
CA PHE A 92 7.32 -3.97 17.05
C PHE A 92 8.64 -4.76 17.07
N PRO A 93 9.66 -4.33 16.31
CA PRO A 93 10.95 -5.02 16.26
C PRO A 93 11.82 -4.82 17.52
N VAL A 94 11.33 -4.04 18.49
CA VAL A 94 12.00 -3.75 19.76
C VAL A 94 10.97 -3.75 20.91
N PRO A 95 11.39 -3.98 22.16
CA PRO A 95 10.50 -3.87 23.31
C PRO A 95 9.87 -2.47 23.42
N VAL A 96 8.57 -2.43 23.69
CA VAL A 96 7.81 -1.19 23.89
C VAL A 96 7.92 -0.79 25.36
N THR A 97 8.51 0.37 25.63
CA THR A 97 8.60 1.00 26.97
C THR A 97 7.80 2.29 27.01
N PRO A 98 7.47 2.84 28.19
CA PRO A 98 6.77 4.12 28.29
C PRO A 98 7.45 5.27 27.51
N GLU A 99 8.78 5.26 27.44
CA GLU A 99 9.59 6.34 26.85
C GLU A 99 9.64 6.30 25.32
N ASN A 100 9.52 5.10 24.70
CA ASN A 100 9.60 4.94 23.24
C ASN A 100 8.24 4.68 22.57
N ARG A 101 7.20 4.38 23.35
CA ARG A 101 5.87 3.98 22.85
C ARG A 101 5.29 4.97 21.85
N GLU A 102 5.26 6.26 22.18
CA GLU A 102 4.67 7.28 21.30
C GLU A 102 5.39 7.32 19.94
N ARG A 103 6.73 7.25 19.94
CA ARG A 103 7.53 7.26 18.72
C ARG A 103 7.32 6.00 17.88
N LEU A 104 7.33 4.83 18.52
CA LEU A 104 7.10 3.54 17.82
C LEU A 104 5.73 3.52 17.14
N HIS A 105 4.66 3.89 17.86
CA HIS A 105 3.32 3.96 17.28
C HIS A 105 3.21 5.05 16.20
N GLY A 106 3.87 6.20 16.39
CA GLY A 106 3.97 7.25 15.36
C GLY A 106 4.60 6.74 14.07
N LEU A 107 5.76 6.08 14.16
CA LEU A 107 6.45 5.47 13.02
C LEU A 107 5.57 4.41 12.34
N ALA A 108 4.90 3.54 13.11
CA ALA A 108 4.03 2.50 12.56
C ALA A 108 2.80 3.10 11.85
N ARG A 109 2.19 4.15 12.39
CA ARG A 109 1.05 4.85 11.76
C ARG A 109 1.42 5.44 10.41
N VAL A 110 2.58 6.07 10.29
CA VAL A 110 3.05 6.64 9.02
C VAL A 110 3.44 5.53 8.06
N MET A 111 4.17 4.51 8.51
CA MET A 111 4.56 3.35 7.70
C MET A 111 3.33 2.68 7.07
N LEU A 112 2.31 2.35 7.85
CA LEU A 112 1.08 1.71 7.35
C LEU A 112 0.36 2.57 6.30
N ARG A 113 0.39 3.90 6.44
CA ARG A 113 -0.21 4.82 5.45
C ARG A 113 0.63 4.99 4.20
N CYS A 114 1.96 4.97 4.31
CA CYS A 114 2.84 4.89 3.15
C CYS A 114 2.57 3.60 2.36
N LEU A 115 2.54 2.45 3.04
CA LEU A 115 2.23 1.16 2.41
C LEU A 115 0.87 1.15 1.72
N ARG A 116 -0.15 1.73 2.36
CA ARG A 116 -1.47 1.90 1.74
C ARG A 116 -1.38 2.69 0.43
N ALA A 117 -0.71 3.84 0.44
CA ALA A 117 -0.59 4.71 -0.72
C ALA A 117 0.24 4.06 -1.84
N GLU A 118 1.35 3.43 -1.47
CA GLU A 118 2.20 2.66 -2.39
C GLU A 118 1.39 1.54 -3.04
N VAL A 119 0.79 0.63 -2.26
CA VAL A 119 -0.04 -0.46 -2.80
C VAL A 119 -1.15 0.07 -3.71
N ALA A 120 -1.80 1.18 -3.35
CA ALA A 120 -2.80 1.81 -4.23
C ALA A 120 -2.21 2.24 -5.58
N VAL A 121 -1.08 2.93 -5.57
CA VAL A 121 -0.38 3.33 -6.81
C VAL A 121 0.05 2.09 -7.61
N LEU A 122 0.59 1.08 -6.94
CA LEU A 122 1.07 -0.15 -7.58
C LEU A 122 -0.03 -0.92 -8.29
N LEU A 123 -1.15 -1.17 -7.61
CA LEU A 123 -2.30 -1.84 -8.20
C LEU A 123 -2.95 -0.99 -9.30
N GLY A 124 -2.96 0.35 -9.13
CA GLY A 124 -3.31 1.33 -10.16
C GLY A 124 -2.52 1.14 -11.46
N LEU A 125 -1.19 1.14 -11.33
CA LEU A 125 -0.27 0.97 -12.46
C LEU A 125 -0.35 -0.45 -13.06
N GLY A 126 -0.58 -1.48 -12.24
CA GLY A 126 -0.82 -2.85 -12.70
C GLY A 126 -2.04 -2.95 -13.62
N THR A 127 -3.17 -2.35 -13.22
CA THR A 127 -4.37 -2.26 -14.08
C THR A 127 -4.08 -1.50 -15.37
N ARG A 128 -3.36 -0.38 -15.28
CA ARG A 128 -2.95 0.39 -16.47
C ARG A 128 -2.08 -0.43 -17.42
N GLN A 129 -1.20 -1.26 -16.88
CA GLN A 129 -0.32 -2.10 -17.67
C GLN A 129 -1.08 -3.26 -18.31
N GLY A 130 -1.99 -3.91 -17.59
CA GLY A 130 -2.87 -4.94 -18.14
C GLY A 130 -3.69 -4.42 -19.32
N VAL A 131 -4.23 -3.20 -19.24
CA VAL A 131 -4.95 -2.55 -20.36
C VAL A 131 -4.04 -2.27 -21.55
N GLN A 132 -2.80 -1.79 -21.33
CA GLN A 132 -1.86 -1.52 -22.42
C GLN A 132 -1.44 -2.82 -23.14
N VAL A 133 -1.16 -3.88 -22.38
CA VAL A 133 -0.83 -5.19 -22.94
C VAL A 133 -2.01 -5.77 -23.71
N ALA A 134 -3.23 -5.69 -23.16
CA ALA A 134 -4.44 -6.14 -23.85
C ALA A 134 -4.65 -5.42 -25.19
N ARG A 135 -4.32 -4.13 -25.27
CA ARG A 135 -4.40 -3.32 -26.50
C ARG A 135 -3.23 -3.50 -27.46
N GLY A 136 -2.24 -4.33 -27.11
CA GLY A 136 -1.00 -4.49 -27.89
C GLY A 136 -0.08 -3.27 -27.85
N ALA A 137 -0.32 -2.31 -26.95
CA ALA A 137 0.49 -1.11 -26.78
C ALA A 137 1.73 -1.34 -25.89
N ALA A 138 1.81 -2.49 -25.22
CA ALA A 138 2.95 -2.93 -24.43
C ALA A 138 3.11 -4.45 -24.52
N SER A 139 4.34 -4.94 -24.36
CA SER A 139 4.64 -6.39 -24.42
C SER A 139 4.46 -7.10 -23.08
N GLY A 140 4.65 -6.41 -21.96
CA GLY A 140 4.62 -7.01 -20.62
C GLY A 140 4.73 -5.95 -19.53
N LEU A 141 5.06 -6.34 -18.30
CA LEU A 141 5.19 -5.43 -17.15
C LEU A 141 6.42 -4.51 -17.22
N GLY A 142 7.48 -4.95 -17.91
CA GLY A 142 8.74 -4.20 -17.98
C GLY A 142 9.36 -3.94 -16.60
N TRP A 143 9.99 -2.77 -16.42
CA TRP A 143 10.65 -2.38 -15.16
C TRP A 143 9.70 -2.03 -14.01
N SER A 144 8.39 -2.08 -14.22
CA SER A 144 7.41 -1.72 -13.19
C SER A 144 7.52 -2.65 -11.98
N MET A 145 7.57 -3.97 -12.16
CA MET A 145 7.62 -4.92 -11.04
C MET A 145 8.86 -4.78 -10.13
N PRO A 146 10.10 -4.73 -10.64
CA PRO A 146 11.26 -4.53 -9.77
C PRO A 146 11.20 -3.21 -9.00
N VAL A 147 10.75 -2.12 -9.65
CA VAL A 147 10.57 -0.82 -9.00
C VAL A 147 9.53 -0.91 -7.89
N PHE A 148 8.44 -1.64 -8.11
CA PHE A 148 7.38 -1.82 -7.12
C PHE A 148 7.88 -2.53 -5.86
N LEU A 149 8.62 -3.62 -6.03
CA LEU A 149 9.24 -4.35 -4.93
C LEU A 149 10.24 -3.46 -4.20
N ALA A 150 11.10 -2.75 -4.95
CA ALA A 150 12.09 -1.86 -4.36
C ALA A 150 11.47 -0.75 -3.50
N VAL A 151 10.36 -0.15 -3.93
CA VAL A 151 9.65 0.89 -3.16
C VAL A 151 9.05 0.31 -1.88
N ILE A 152 8.28 -0.78 -1.97
CA ILE A 152 7.63 -1.40 -0.80
C ILE A 152 8.66 -1.85 0.23
N PHE A 153 9.69 -2.61 -0.20
CA PHE A 153 10.73 -3.10 0.70
C PHE A 153 11.63 -1.96 1.19
N GLY A 154 11.86 -0.93 0.38
CA GLY A 154 12.56 0.29 0.79
C GLY A 154 11.84 0.99 1.93
N THR A 155 10.53 1.24 1.78
CA THR A 155 9.70 1.86 2.83
C THR A 155 9.68 1.00 4.09
N LEU A 156 9.43 -0.31 3.98
CA LEU A 156 9.49 -1.21 5.13
C LEU A 156 10.85 -1.16 5.83
N GLY A 157 11.95 -1.30 5.08
CA GLY A 157 13.30 -1.27 5.62
C GLY A 157 13.63 0.04 6.34
N LEU A 158 13.29 1.17 5.73
CA LEU A 158 13.52 2.50 6.32
C LEU A 158 12.78 2.68 7.64
N PHE A 159 11.51 2.28 7.72
CA PHE A 159 10.72 2.41 8.97
C PHE A 159 11.15 1.38 10.02
N LEU A 160 11.49 0.15 9.65
CA LEU A 160 12.01 -0.84 10.58
C LEU A 160 13.36 -0.40 11.17
N ILE A 161 14.26 0.16 10.36
CA ILE A 161 15.53 0.74 10.86
C ILE A 161 15.26 1.85 11.86
N GLN A 162 14.30 2.75 11.59
CA GLN A 162 13.92 3.82 12.52
C GLN A 162 13.35 3.26 13.82
N MET A 163 12.48 2.25 13.78
CA MET A 163 11.96 1.61 14.99
C MET A 163 13.05 0.90 15.80
N VAL A 164 14.00 0.23 15.14
CA VAL A 164 15.13 -0.43 15.81
C VAL A 164 16.07 0.57 16.49
N ARG A 165 16.17 1.81 15.97
CA ARG A 165 16.94 2.89 16.62
C ARG A 165 16.30 3.38 17.93
N GLU A 166 15.01 3.18 18.13
CA GLU A 166 14.29 3.50 19.38
C GLU A 166 14.43 2.42 20.47
N ARG A 167 15.38 1.48 20.31
CA ARG A 167 15.66 0.44 21.30
C ARG A 167 16.09 1.07 22.65
N PRO A 168 15.48 0.68 23.78
CA PRO A 168 15.90 1.13 25.10
C PRO A 168 17.37 0.80 25.38
N GLY A 169 18.10 1.71 26.02
CA GLY A 169 19.52 1.53 26.36
C GLY A 169 20.51 1.74 25.21
N ARG A 170 20.05 2.16 24.01
CA ARG A 170 20.92 2.48 22.86
C ARG A 170 21.24 3.98 22.73
N ARG A 171 20.89 4.81 23.71
CA ARG A 171 21.34 6.22 23.75
C ARG A 171 22.75 6.25 24.35
N PRO A 172 23.73 6.94 23.74
CA PRO A 172 24.97 7.29 24.44
C PRO A 172 24.66 8.19 25.65
#